data_AF-A0A7L4N2E7-F1
#
_entry.id   AF-A0A7L4N2E7-F1
#
_cell.length_a   1.000
_cell.length_b   1.000
_cell.length_c   1.000
_cell.angle_alpha   90.00
_cell.angle_beta   90.00
_cell.angle_gamma   90.00
#
_symmetry.space_group_name_H-M   'P 1'
#
loop_
_entity.id
_entity.type
_entity.pdbx_description
1 polymer ?
#
loop_
_entity_poly.entity_id
_entity_poly.type
_entity_poly.pdbx_seq_one_letter_code
_entity_poly.pdbx_strand_id
1 'polypeptide(L)'
;ALETLKIFEKRDSRVKSAAATNLSCLYYLENDLAQATKYADLAVNSDRYNPAALTNKGNTVFASGDYEKAAEFYKEALRNDSSCTEALYNLGLTYKKLERIDEALDCFLKLHAILQNSAKVLYQIASLYEIMEDPNQAIEWLLQLISVVPTDPHVLAKLGKLYDNEGDKSQAFHYYYE
;
A
#
# COMPACT_ATOMS: atom_id res chain seq x y z
N ALA A 1 2.30 18.43 -18.52
CA ALA A 1 1.47 18.26 -17.32
C ALA A 1 1.96 19.11 -16.15
N LEU A 2 3.23 18.97 -15.73
CA LEU A 2 3.80 19.73 -14.59
C LEU A 2 3.72 21.26 -14.75
N GLU A 3 4.11 21.81 -15.91
CA GLU A 3 4.04 23.25 -16.15
C GLU A 3 2.62 23.81 -16.06
N THR A 4 1.64 23.04 -16.53
CA THR A 4 0.22 23.39 -16.45
C THR A 4 -0.26 23.48 -15.01
N LEU A 5 0.15 22.54 -14.16
CA LEU A 5 -0.23 22.53 -12.73
C LEU A 5 0.38 23.70 -11.95
N LYS A 6 1.61 24.09 -12.28
CA LYS A 6 2.29 25.25 -11.65
C LYS A 6 1.56 26.58 -11.89
N ILE A 7 0.85 26.72 -13.01
CA ILE A 7 0.04 27.93 -13.30
C ILE A 7 -1.09 28.13 -12.27
N PHE A 8 -1.59 27.05 -11.68
CA PHE A 8 -2.70 27.08 -10.74
C PHE A 8 -2.30 27.45 -9.30
N GLU A 9 -1.00 27.58 -9.00
CA GLU A 9 -0.48 27.95 -7.67
C GLU A 9 -0.98 29.33 -7.18
N LYS A 10 -1.40 30.21 -8.10
CA LYS A 10 -1.86 31.57 -7.82
C LYS A 10 -3.39 31.72 -7.74
N ARG A 11 -4.15 30.62 -7.78
CA ARG A 11 -5.62 30.63 -7.77
C ARG A 11 -6.19 30.30 -6.37
N ASP A 12 -7.52 30.20 -6.30
CA ASP A 12 -8.28 29.81 -5.10
C ASP A 12 -7.67 28.62 -4.33
N SER A 13 -7.83 28.62 -3.00
CA SER A 13 -7.20 27.66 -2.08
C SER A 13 -7.45 26.19 -2.46
N ARG A 14 -8.64 25.87 -2.98
CA ARG A 14 -8.99 24.49 -3.37
C ARG A 14 -8.26 24.05 -4.64
N VAL A 15 -8.19 24.93 -5.63
CA VAL A 15 -7.49 24.65 -6.90
C VAL A 15 -5.98 24.55 -6.66
N LYS A 16 -5.46 25.39 -5.76
CA LYS A 16 -4.07 25.32 -5.30
C LYS A 16 -3.75 24.00 -4.59
N SER A 17 -4.64 23.54 -3.69
CA SER A 17 -4.48 22.26 -2.99
C SER A 17 -4.46 21.07 -3.95
N ALA A 18 -5.40 21.01 -4.90
CA ALA A 18 -5.46 19.93 -5.89
C ALA A 18 -4.21 19.92 -6.79
N ALA A 19 -3.75 21.09 -7.26
CA ALA A 19 -2.53 21.20 -8.05
C ALA A 19 -1.29 20.75 -7.27
N ALA A 20 -1.14 21.19 -6.01
CA ALA A 20 -0.06 20.79 -5.14
C ALA A 20 -0.08 19.28 -4.83
N THR A 21 -1.27 18.70 -4.62
CA THR A 21 -1.44 17.26 -4.42
C THR A 21 -0.92 16.48 -5.62
N ASN A 22 -1.33 16.87 -6.83
CA ASN A 22 -0.88 16.21 -8.06
C ASN A 22 0.62 16.39 -8.31
N LEU A 23 1.16 17.59 -8.08
CA LEU A 23 2.60 17.86 -8.21
C LEU A 23 3.41 17.01 -7.23
N SER A 24 2.96 16.91 -5.98
CA SER A 24 3.62 16.06 -4.97
C SER A 24 3.69 14.61 -5.42
N CYS A 25 2.58 14.05 -5.90
CA CYS A 25 2.52 12.69 -6.42
C CYS A 25 3.48 12.48 -7.61
N LEU A 26 3.47 13.39 -8.59
CA LEU A 26 4.34 13.28 -9.77
C LEU A 26 5.82 13.33 -9.40
N TYR A 27 6.22 14.28 -8.55
CA TYR A 27 7.62 14.36 -8.10
C TYR A 27 8.03 13.15 -7.26
N TYR A 28 7.11 12.58 -6.47
CA TYR A 28 7.36 11.36 -5.72
C TYR A 28 7.63 10.17 -6.67
N LEU A 29 6.84 10.04 -7.75
CA LEU A 29 7.04 9.01 -8.77
C LEU A 29 8.35 9.21 -9.57
N GLU A 30 8.78 10.46 -9.77
CA GLU A 30 10.06 10.82 -10.37
C GLU A 30 11.26 10.64 -9.40
N ASN A 31 11.00 10.23 -8.15
CA ASN A 31 11.99 10.10 -7.07
C ASN A 31 12.68 11.43 -6.69
N ASP A 32 12.11 12.58 -7.08
CA ASP A 32 12.52 13.90 -6.57
C ASP A 32 11.81 14.16 -5.23
N LEU A 33 12.34 13.55 -4.17
CA LEU A 33 11.78 13.63 -2.82
C LEU A 33 11.76 15.05 -2.26
N ALA A 34 12.69 15.92 -2.69
CA ALA A 34 12.74 17.30 -2.25
C ALA A 34 11.54 18.10 -2.77
N GLN A 35 11.24 18.00 -4.07
CA GLN A 35 10.05 18.64 -4.62
C GLN A 35 8.77 17.95 -4.12
N ALA A 36 8.74 16.62 -4.03
CA ALA A 36 7.59 15.87 -3.53
C ALA A 36 7.18 16.36 -2.13
N THR A 37 8.15 16.52 -1.23
CA THR A 37 7.95 17.03 0.14
C THR A 37 7.43 18.47 0.12
N LYS A 38 8.07 19.34 -0.67
CA LYS A 38 7.66 20.74 -0.80
C LYS A 38 6.18 20.88 -1.22
N TYR A 39 5.76 20.11 -2.24
CA TYR A 39 4.37 20.17 -2.71
C TYR A 39 3.40 19.42 -1.79
N ALA A 40 3.84 18.37 -1.08
CA ALA A 40 3.03 17.74 -0.05
C ALA A 40 2.71 18.73 1.09
N ASP A 41 3.71 19.48 1.56
CA ASP A 41 3.52 20.52 2.58
C ASP A 41 2.58 21.63 2.08
N LEU A 42 2.76 22.05 0.83
CA LEU A 42 1.87 23.05 0.23
C LEU A 42 0.43 22.54 0.14
N ALA A 43 0.22 21.27 -0.21
CA ALA A 43 -1.10 20.66 -0.31
C ALA A 43 -1.79 20.61 1.05
N VAL A 44 -1.12 20.09 2.08
CA VAL A 44 -1.66 19.99 3.45
C VAL A 44 -1.92 21.37 4.06
N ASN A 45 -1.05 22.36 3.80
CA ASN A 45 -1.27 23.73 4.28
C ASN A 45 -2.45 24.43 3.57
N SER A 46 -2.74 24.05 2.33
CA SER A 46 -3.85 24.64 1.56
C SER A 46 -5.19 23.96 1.86
N ASP A 47 -5.17 22.67 2.20
CA ASP A 47 -6.32 21.89 2.65
C ASP A 47 -5.90 20.78 3.61
N ARG A 48 -6.02 21.05 4.91
CA ARG A 48 -5.52 20.17 5.98
C ARG A 48 -6.27 18.83 6.06
N TYR A 49 -7.51 18.78 5.60
CA TYR A 49 -8.38 17.61 5.73
C TYR A 49 -8.46 16.76 4.46
N ASN A 50 -7.74 17.15 3.40
CA ASN A 50 -7.71 16.40 2.15
C ASN A 50 -6.95 15.06 2.33
N PRO A 51 -7.63 13.90 2.17
CA PRO A 51 -7.01 12.59 2.36
C PRO A 51 -5.85 12.33 1.40
N ALA A 52 -5.93 12.79 0.14
CA ALA A 52 -4.86 12.61 -0.84
C ALA A 52 -3.63 13.46 -0.51
N ALA A 53 -3.83 14.69 -0.03
CA ALA A 53 -2.72 15.54 0.42
C ALA A 53 -2.00 14.93 1.64
N LEU A 54 -2.78 14.45 2.63
CA LEU A 54 -2.27 13.76 3.81
C LEU A 54 -1.54 12.45 3.44
N THR A 55 -2.08 11.69 2.49
CA THR A 55 -1.44 10.46 1.98
C THR A 55 -0.12 10.77 1.30
N ASN A 56 -0.06 11.78 0.42
CA ASN A 56 1.19 12.19 -0.21
C ASN A 56 2.21 12.70 0.81
N LYS A 57 1.77 13.42 1.85
CA LYS A 57 2.65 13.79 2.96
C LYS A 57 3.19 12.57 3.69
N GLY A 58 2.34 11.60 4.01
CA GLY A 58 2.73 10.30 4.54
C GLY A 58 3.77 9.60 3.66
N ASN A 59 3.57 9.57 2.34
CA ASN A 59 4.50 8.96 1.38
C ASN A 59 5.88 9.62 1.45
N THR A 60 5.95 10.95 1.47
CA THR A 60 7.23 11.67 1.57
C THR A 60 7.97 11.41 2.89
N VAL A 61 7.23 11.30 4.00
CA VAL A 61 7.80 10.99 5.31
C VAL A 61 8.25 9.52 5.38
N PHE A 62 7.48 8.60 4.81
CA PHE A 62 7.85 7.20 4.67
C PHE A 62 9.17 7.04 3.90
N ALA A 63 9.31 7.75 2.77
CA ALA A 63 10.54 7.74 1.99
C ALA A 63 11.76 8.31 2.73
N SER A 64 11.53 9.17 3.73
CA SER A 64 12.59 9.68 4.63
C SER A 64 12.96 8.70 5.76
N GLY A 65 12.25 7.57 5.88
CA GLY A 65 12.50 6.53 6.88
C GLY A 65 11.79 6.72 8.22
N ASP A 66 11.07 7.83 8.42
CA ASP A 66 10.28 8.06 9.63
C ASP A 66 8.91 7.38 9.53
N TYR A 67 8.90 6.06 9.74
CA TYR A 67 7.71 5.23 9.56
C TYR A 67 6.60 5.52 10.57
N GLU A 68 6.92 5.89 11.81
CA GLU A 68 5.89 6.24 12.80
C GLU A 68 5.13 7.50 12.40
N LYS A 69 5.85 8.55 11.98
CA LYS A 69 5.22 9.78 11.52
C LYS A 69 4.47 9.58 10.20
N ALA A 70 4.96 8.72 9.30
CA ALA A 70 4.22 8.33 8.12
C ALA A 70 2.87 7.68 8.49
N ALA A 71 2.87 6.76 9.45
CA ALA A 71 1.66 6.12 9.95
C ALA A 71 0.68 7.15 10.54
N GLU A 72 1.16 8.17 11.25
CA GLU A 72 0.30 9.26 11.74
C GLU A 72 -0.44 9.99 10.60
N PHE A 73 0.25 10.35 9.52
CA PHE A 73 -0.37 11.00 8.37
C PHE A 73 -1.39 10.11 7.66
N TYR A 74 -1.10 8.82 7.48
CA TYR A 74 -2.07 7.90 6.88
C TYR A 74 -3.29 7.70 7.79
N LYS A 75 -3.10 7.58 9.11
CA LYS A 75 -4.21 7.52 10.08
C LYS A 75 -5.05 8.79 10.03
N GLU A 76 -4.43 9.95 9.85
CA GLU A 76 -5.16 11.21 9.67
C GLU A 76 -5.94 11.25 8.36
N ALA A 77 -5.36 10.76 7.25
CA ALA A 77 -6.08 10.62 5.99
C ALA A 77 -7.33 9.74 6.15
N LEU A 78 -7.19 8.60 6.84
CA LEU A 78 -8.27 7.65 7.10
C LEU A 78 -9.35 8.16 8.07
N ARG A 79 -9.02 9.12 8.94
CA ARG A 79 -10.03 9.82 9.77
C ARG A 79 -10.90 10.75 8.94
N ASN A 80 -10.35 11.33 7.87
CA ASN A 80 -11.08 12.21 6.96
C ASN A 80 -11.84 11.44 5.89
N ASP A 81 -11.27 10.34 5.41
CA ASP A 81 -11.93 9.39 4.50
C ASP A 81 -11.50 7.95 4.85
N SER A 82 -12.37 7.22 5.54
CA SER A 82 -12.12 5.85 5.95
C SER A 82 -12.04 4.86 4.79
N SER A 83 -12.47 5.26 3.59
CA SER A 83 -12.42 4.45 2.37
C SER A 83 -11.21 4.75 1.48
N CYS A 84 -10.31 5.64 1.91
CA CYS A 84 -9.10 5.99 1.17
C CYS A 84 -8.16 4.76 1.05
N THR A 85 -8.28 4.03 -0.06
CA THR A 85 -7.58 2.76 -0.27
C THR A 85 -6.06 2.95 -0.36
N GLU A 86 -5.59 4.06 -0.91
CA GLU A 86 -4.15 4.35 -0.97
C GLU A 86 -3.56 4.56 0.44
N ALA A 87 -4.21 5.37 1.28
CA ALA A 87 -3.79 5.58 2.66
C ALA A 87 -3.79 4.27 3.45
N LEU A 88 -4.82 3.44 3.27
CA LEU A 88 -4.94 2.16 3.97
C LEU A 88 -3.86 1.17 3.52
N TYR A 89 -3.53 1.15 2.22
CA TYR A 89 -2.48 0.30 1.67
C TYR A 89 -1.10 0.73 2.19
N ASN A 90 -0.83 2.03 2.17
CA ASN A 90 0.45 2.57 2.63
C ASN A 90 0.60 2.46 4.14
N LEU A 91 -0.48 2.58 4.92
CA LEU A 91 -0.47 2.30 6.36
C LEU A 91 -0.12 0.83 6.64
N GLY A 92 -0.74 -0.11 5.91
CA GLY A 92 -0.41 -1.54 6.03
C GLY A 92 1.06 -1.83 5.74
N LEU A 93 1.63 -1.26 4.66
CA LEU A 93 3.06 -1.37 4.38
C LEU A 93 3.95 -0.73 5.45
N THR A 94 3.50 0.38 6.03
CA THR A 94 4.23 1.09 7.09
C THR A 94 4.28 0.26 8.35
N TYR A 95 3.17 -0.38 8.73
CA TYR A 95 3.15 -1.31 9.85
C TYR A 95 4.02 -2.54 9.63
N LYS A 96 4.13 -3.06 8.39
CA LYS A 96 5.11 -4.11 8.07
C LYS A 96 6.55 -3.65 8.32
N LYS A 97 6.89 -2.41 7.96
CA LYS A 97 8.22 -1.83 8.20
C LYS A 97 8.52 -1.59 9.69
N LEU A 98 7.48 -1.36 10.47
CA LEU A 98 7.54 -1.22 11.93
C LEU A 98 7.46 -2.57 12.67
N GLU A 99 7.39 -3.70 11.96
CA GLU A 99 7.18 -5.04 12.53
C GLU A 99 5.88 -5.19 13.34
N ARG A 100 4.90 -4.31 13.09
CA ARG A 100 3.56 -4.32 13.71
C ARG A 100 2.63 -5.17 12.85
N ILE A 101 2.89 -6.48 12.84
CA ILE A 101 2.31 -7.43 11.88
C ILE A 101 0.78 -7.51 11.97
N ASP A 102 0.21 -7.57 13.18
CA ASP A 102 -1.24 -7.64 13.37
C ASP A 102 -1.97 -6.41 12.81
N GLU A 103 -1.41 -5.22 13.05
CA GLU A 103 -1.98 -3.97 12.53
C GLU A 103 -1.85 -3.85 11.01
N ALA A 104 -0.78 -4.39 10.43
CA ALA A 104 -0.65 -4.49 8.99
C ALA A 104 -1.72 -5.41 8.40
N LEU A 105 -1.96 -6.57 9.04
CA LEU A 105 -2.97 -7.54 8.62
C LEU A 105 -4.37 -6.91 8.65
N ASP A 106 -4.72 -6.20 9.73
CA ASP A 106 -5.97 -5.45 9.84
C ASP A 106 -6.17 -4.45 8.70
N CYS A 107 -5.10 -3.74 8.29
CA CYS A 107 -5.18 -2.80 7.18
C CYS A 107 -5.48 -3.51 5.85
N PHE A 108 -4.81 -4.64 5.57
CA PHE A 108 -5.01 -5.37 4.33
C PHE A 108 -6.34 -6.14 4.29
N LEU A 109 -6.83 -6.65 5.42
CA LEU A 109 -8.16 -7.26 5.49
C LEU A 109 -9.26 -6.23 5.25
N LYS A 110 -9.15 -5.02 5.83
CA LYS A 110 -10.05 -3.89 5.52
C LYS A 110 -9.98 -3.52 4.05
N LEU A 111 -8.79 -3.50 3.45
CA LEU A 111 -8.65 -3.26 2.01
C LEU A 111 -9.30 -4.34 1.17
N HIS A 112 -9.14 -5.61 1.53
CA HIS A 112 -9.76 -6.72 0.81
C HIS A 112 -11.29 -6.60 0.82
N ALA A 113 -11.88 -6.16 1.94
CA ALA A 113 -13.31 -5.89 2.01
C ALA A 113 -13.78 -4.82 0.99
N ILE A 114 -12.95 -3.81 0.70
CA ILE A 114 -13.24 -2.74 -0.27
C ILE A 114 -12.89 -3.17 -1.71
N LEU A 115 -11.73 -3.77 -1.90
CA LEU A 115 -11.12 -4.17 -3.17
C LEU A 115 -11.10 -5.70 -3.28
N GLN A 116 -12.28 -6.26 -3.50
CA GLN A 116 -12.45 -7.69 -3.70
C GLN A 116 -11.56 -8.18 -4.84
N ASN A 117 -10.92 -9.34 -4.67
CA ASN A 117 -10.04 -9.98 -5.65
C ASN A 117 -8.82 -9.14 -6.12
N SER A 118 -8.38 -8.14 -5.36
CA SER A 118 -7.13 -7.46 -5.66
C SER A 118 -5.93 -8.38 -5.40
N ALA A 119 -5.27 -8.85 -6.46
CA ALA A 119 -4.08 -9.71 -6.36
C ALA A 119 -2.99 -9.11 -5.45
N LYS A 120 -2.77 -7.79 -5.53
CA LYS A 120 -1.81 -7.07 -4.69
C LYS A 120 -2.16 -7.18 -3.20
N VAL A 121 -3.43 -7.05 -2.85
CA VAL A 121 -3.91 -7.12 -1.45
C VAL A 121 -3.85 -8.56 -0.95
N LEU A 122 -4.34 -9.52 -1.73
CA LEU A 122 -4.27 -10.95 -1.40
C LEU A 122 -2.82 -11.40 -1.13
N TYR A 123 -1.88 -10.97 -1.98
CA TYR A 123 -0.45 -11.23 -1.77
C TYR A 123 0.07 -10.65 -0.44
N GLN A 124 -0.32 -9.43 -0.06
CA GLN A 124 0.11 -8.84 1.20
C GLN A 124 -0.42 -9.62 2.41
N ILE A 125 -1.67 -10.09 2.36
CA ILE A 125 -2.28 -10.90 3.42
C ILE A 125 -1.56 -12.24 3.56
N ALA A 126 -1.41 -12.97 2.45
CA ALA A 126 -0.65 -14.23 2.43
C ALA A 126 0.78 -14.06 2.98
N SER A 127 1.48 -13.01 2.53
CA SER A 127 2.82 -12.68 3.01
C SER A 127 2.86 -12.38 4.50
N LEU A 128 1.79 -11.89 5.12
CA LEU A 128 1.76 -11.63 6.55
C LEU A 128 1.56 -12.93 7.34
N TYR A 129 0.70 -13.82 6.89
CA TYR A 129 0.58 -15.14 7.51
C TYR A 129 1.85 -15.98 7.37
N GLU A 130 2.61 -15.84 6.27
CA GLU A 130 3.96 -16.41 6.17
C GLU A 130 4.90 -15.86 7.25
N ILE A 131 4.86 -14.54 7.54
CA ILE A 131 5.69 -13.91 8.59
C ILE A 131 5.25 -14.35 9.99
N MET A 132 3.95 -14.59 10.18
CA MET A 132 3.38 -15.09 11.44
C MET A 132 3.60 -16.60 11.65
N GLU A 133 4.24 -17.27 10.69
CA GLU A 133 4.43 -18.72 10.69
C GLU A 133 3.11 -19.51 10.78
N ASP A 134 2.04 -19.00 10.15
CA ASP A 134 0.76 -19.68 9.99
C ASP A 134 0.60 -20.16 8.53
N PRO A 135 1.15 -21.34 8.19
CA PRO A 135 1.13 -21.86 6.83
C PRO A 135 -0.30 -22.17 6.35
N ASN A 136 -1.22 -22.54 7.24
CA ASN A 136 -2.60 -22.85 6.88
C ASN A 136 -3.29 -21.62 6.28
N GLN A 137 -3.24 -20.49 6.99
CA GLN A 137 -3.80 -19.25 6.50
C GLN A 137 -3.04 -18.74 5.27
N ALA A 138 -1.70 -18.83 5.26
CA ALA A 138 -0.92 -18.43 4.09
C ALA A 138 -1.34 -19.19 2.82
N ILE A 139 -1.50 -20.51 2.90
CA ILE A 139 -1.98 -21.35 1.79
C ILE A 139 -3.39 -20.95 1.36
N GLU A 140 -4.33 -20.77 2.30
CA GLU A 140 -5.71 -20.36 1.97
C GLU A 140 -5.75 -19.06 1.15
N TRP A 141 -4.98 -18.05 1.57
CA TRP A 141 -4.90 -16.77 0.85
C TRP A 141 -4.14 -16.88 -0.48
N LEU A 142 -3.12 -17.72 -0.57
CA LEU A 142 -2.43 -17.99 -1.84
C LEU A 142 -3.31 -18.76 -2.84
N LEU A 143 -4.19 -19.65 -2.37
CA LEU A 143 -5.17 -20.33 -3.21
C LEU A 143 -6.24 -19.35 -3.76
N GLN A 144 -6.62 -18.35 -2.97
CA GLN A 144 -7.45 -17.26 -3.50
C GLN A 144 -6.66 -16.43 -4.53
N LEU A 145 -5.39 -16.12 -4.24
CA LEU A 145 -4.54 -15.35 -5.16
C LEU A 145 -4.33 -16.07 -6.50
N ILE A 146 -4.02 -17.37 -6.49
CA ILE A 146 -3.81 -18.14 -7.72
C ILE A 146 -5.09 -18.21 -8.56
N SER A 147 -6.28 -18.18 -7.96
CA SER A 147 -7.53 -18.08 -8.73
C SER A 147 -7.67 -16.77 -9.53
N VAL A 148 -7.01 -15.70 -9.08
CA VAL A 148 -6.97 -14.39 -9.76
C VAL A 148 -5.80 -14.32 -10.76
N VAL A 149 -4.67 -14.95 -10.44
CA VAL A 149 -3.47 -15.00 -11.29
C VAL A 149 -2.95 -16.44 -11.51
N PRO A 150 -3.67 -17.28 -12.28
CA PRO A 150 -3.42 -18.73 -12.31
C PRO A 150 -2.05 -19.17 -12.79
N THR A 151 -1.34 -18.30 -13.51
CA THR A 151 -0.06 -18.60 -14.13
C THR A 151 1.07 -17.74 -13.55
N ASP A 152 0.90 -17.16 -12.36
CA ASP A 152 1.98 -16.41 -11.71
C ASP A 152 3.00 -17.38 -11.09
N PRO A 153 4.22 -17.49 -11.65
CA PRO A 153 5.22 -18.44 -11.17
C PRO A 153 5.66 -18.17 -9.73
N HIS A 154 5.54 -16.92 -9.24
CA HIS A 154 5.90 -16.59 -7.86
C HIS A 154 4.90 -17.15 -6.87
N VAL A 155 3.61 -17.14 -7.23
CA VAL A 155 2.52 -17.67 -6.38
C VAL A 155 2.58 -19.19 -6.36
N LEU A 156 2.78 -19.83 -7.52
CA LEU A 156 2.98 -21.28 -7.65
C LEU A 156 4.19 -21.75 -6.83
N ALA A 157 5.33 -21.08 -6.96
CA ALA A 157 6.54 -21.43 -6.19
C ALA A 157 6.34 -21.27 -4.67
N LYS A 158 5.57 -20.26 -4.22
CA LYS A 158 5.23 -20.09 -2.80
C LYS A 158 4.34 -21.22 -2.28
N LEU A 159 3.31 -21.58 -3.02
CA LEU A 159 2.44 -22.72 -2.68
C LEU A 159 3.24 -24.03 -2.63
N GLY A 160 4.07 -24.30 -3.65
CA GLY A 160 4.92 -25.47 -3.69
C GLY A 160 5.86 -25.57 -2.48
N LYS A 161 6.48 -24.45 -2.08
CA LYS A 161 7.35 -24.38 -0.91
C LYS A 161 6.59 -24.62 0.39
N LEU A 162 5.39 -24.04 0.54
CA LEU A 162 4.58 -24.22 1.75
C LEU A 162 4.12 -25.68 1.90
N TYR A 163 3.65 -26.31 0.82
CA TYR A 163 3.28 -27.74 0.85
C TYR A 163 4.47 -28.66 1.12
N ASP A 164 5.66 -28.35 0.59
CA ASP A 164 6.87 -29.13 0.87
C ASP A 164 7.27 -29.03 2.35
N ASN A 165 7.16 -27.85 2.95
CA ASN A 165 7.40 -27.63 4.37
C ASN A 165 6.40 -28.39 5.26
N GLU A 166 5.13 -28.46 4.86
CA GLU A 166 4.09 -29.26 5.54
C GLU A 166 4.21 -30.77 5.28
N GLY A 167 5.10 -31.18 4.37
CA GLY A 167 5.33 -32.58 4.01
C GLY A 167 4.36 -33.15 2.96
N ASP A 168 3.47 -32.34 2.38
CA ASP A 168 2.61 -32.72 1.26
C ASP A 168 3.38 -32.62 -0.06
N LYS A 169 4.22 -33.61 -0.29
CA LYS A 169 5.05 -33.71 -1.50
C LYS A 169 4.24 -33.82 -2.78
N SER A 170 2.99 -34.29 -2.71
CA SER A 170 2.13 -34.43 -3.89
C SER A 170 1.68 -33.06 -4.38
N GLN A 171 1.18 -32.22 -3.46
CA GLN A 171 0.79 -30.85 -3.80
C GLN A 171 2.01 -30.01 -4.15
N ALA A 172 3.12 -30.17 -3.43
CA ALA A 172 4.36 -29.48 -3.77
C ALA A 172 4.81 -29.78 -5.20
N PHE A 173 4.83 -31.06 -5.59
CA PHE A 173 5.15 -31.46 -6.96
C PHE A 173 4.17 -30.87 -7.98
N HIS A 174 2.87 -30.86 -7.69
CA HIS A 174 1.90 -30.26 -8.60
C HIS A 174 2.23 -28.79 -8.92
N TYR A 175 2.43 -27.96 -7.89
CA TYR A 175 2.69 -26.53 -8.07
C TYR A 175 4.08 -26.19 -8.62
N TYR A 176 5.05 -27.11 -8.57
CA TYR A 176 6.36 -26.90 -9.21
C TYR A 176 6.36 -27.18 -10.72
N TYR A 177 5.33 -27.86 -11.25
CA TYR A 177 5.26 -28.30 -12.65
C TYR A 177 4.12 -27.67 -13.45
N GLU A 178 3.24 -26.90 -12.78
CA GLU A 178 2.35 -25.93 -13.44
C GLU A 178 3.11 -24.68 -13.90
#